data_AF-D0GPU9-F1
#
_entry.id   AF-D0GPU9-F1
#
_cell.length_a   1.000
_cell.length_b   1.000
_cell.length_c   1.000
_cell.angle_alpha   90.00
_cell.angle_beta   90.00
_cell.angle_gamma   90.00
#
_symmetry.space_group_name_H-M   'P 1'
#
loop_
_entity.id
_entity.type
_entity.pdbx_description
1 polymer ?
#
loop_
_entity_poly.entity_id
_entity_poly.type
_entity_poly.pdbx_seq_one_letter_code
_entity_poly.pdbx_strand_id
1 'polypeptide(L)'
;MKINLSKEELENIIHFLNFLRNKCAHNERFFNTNKKKTAIVYPHSSEIFKGRLFDAVLLLKLFLFKKDFNIFRKELKIEIDKINKELNTGIFNKVLIEMGFPKNWEERI
;
A
#
# COMPACT_ATOMS: atom_id res chain seq x y z
N MET A 1 -3.49 -1.90 -20.68
CA MET A 1 -4.39 -2.58 -19.72
C MET A 1 -5.67 -1.76 -19.65
N LYS A 2 -6.82 -2.31 -20.07
CA LYS A 2 -8.11 -1.67 -19.82
C LYS A 2 -8.55 -2.12 -18.44
N ILE A 3 -8.73 -1.18 -17.52
CA ILE A 3 -9.22 -1.46 -16.17
C ILE A 3 -10.73 -1.20 -16.21
N ASN A 4 -11.53 -2.19 -15.84
CA ASN A 4 -12.98 -2.03 -15.72
C ASN A 4 -13.32 -2.02 -14.23
N LEU A 5 -13.58 -0.83 -13.68
CA LEU A 5 -14.04 -0.65 -12.31
C LEU A 5 -15.47 -0.14 -12.35
N SER A 6 -16.35 -0.78 -11.60
CA SER A 6 -17.67 -0.22 -11.30
C SER A 6 -17.53 1.08 -10.50
N LYS A 7 -18.60 1.87 -10.50
CA LYS A 7 -18.67 3.11 -9.70
C LYS A 7 -18.39 2.82 -8.21
N GLU A 8 -18.99 1.76 -7.67
CA GLU A 8 -18.85 1.37 -6.27
C GLU A 8 -17.40 0.96 -5.93
N GLU A 9 -16.75 0.19 -6.81
CA GLU A 9 -15.33 -0.18 -6.60
C GLU A 9 -14.42 1.06 -6.61
N LEU A 10 -14.63 1.98 -7.55
CA LEU A 10 -13.85 3.22 -7.61
C LEU A 10 -14.06 4.08 -6.35
N GLU A 11 -15.31 4.22 -5.90
CA GLU A 11 -15.66 4.95 -4.68
C GLU A 11 -14.99 4.34 -3.44
N ASN A 12 -15.04 3.01 -3.30
CA ASN A 12 -14.38 2.28 -2.22
C ASN A 12 -12.85 2.48 -2.21
N ILE A 13 -12.22 2.45 -3.38
CA ILE A 13 -10.80 2.71 -3.55
C ILE A 13 -10.43 4.14 -3.14
N ILE A 14 -11.19 5.13 -3.63
CA ILE A 14 -10.96 6.54 -3.30
C ILE A 14 -11.14 6.78 -1.79
N HIS A 15 -12.17 6.20 -1.16
CA HIS A 15 -12.36 6.32 0.29
C HIS A 15 -11.19 5.74 1.10
N PHE A 16 -10.65 4.59 0.66
CA PHE A 16 -9.51 3.99 1.33
C PHE A 16 -8.24 4.85 1.18
N LEU A 17 -7.95 5.37 -0.03
CA LEU A 17 -6.80 6.25 -0.25
C LEU A 17 -6.94 7.57 0.53
N ASN A 18 -8.13 8.16 0.56
CA ASN A 18 -8.41 9.37 1.34
C ASN A 18 -8.19 9.15 2.84
N PHE A 19 -8.58 8.00 3.37
CA PHE A 19 -8.32 7.63 4.77
C PHE A 19 -6.81 7.62 5.07
N LEU A 20 -5.97 7.05 4.19
CA LEU A 20 -4.52 7.07 4.37
C LEU A 20 -3.91 8.45 4.21
N ARG A 21 -4.39 9.24 3.23
CA ARG A 21 -3.99 10.64 3.07
C ARG A 21 -4.28 11.45 4.33
N ASN A 22 -5.42 11.23 4.98
CA ASN A 22 -5.77 11.91 6.22
C ASN A 22 -4.81 11.53 7.35
N LYS A 23 -4.44 10.25 7.47
CA LYS A 23 -3.39 9.83 8.41
C LYS A 23 -2.06 10.54 8.16
N CYS A 24 -1.61 10.66 6.90
CA CYS A 24 -0.42 11.46 6.56
C CYS A 24 -0.54 12.88 7.09
N ALA A 25 -1.67 13.55 6.83
CA ALA A 25 -1.88 14.94 7.21
C ALA A 25 -1.90 15.16 8.73
N HIS A 26 -2.23 14.13 9.51
CA HIS A 26 -2.20 14.14 10.97
C HIS A 26 -0.87 13.61 11.56
N ASN A 27 0.15 13.36 10.74
CA ASN A 27 1.42 12.75 11.14
C ASN A 27 1.24 11.42 11.90
N GLU A 28 0.19 10.67 11.57
CA GLU A 28 -0.03 9.34 12.12
C GLU A 28 0.85 8.29 11.45
N ARG A 29 1.17 7.22 12.19
CA ARG A 29 1.95 6.10 11.67
C ARG A 29 1.06 5.10 10.93
N PHE A 30 1.59 4.52 9.86
CA PHE A 30 0.90 3.49 9.09
C PHE A 30 0.99 2.07 9.66
N PHE A 31 1.91 1.83 10.60
CA PHE A 31 2.25 0.52 11.15
C PHE A 31 1.05 -0.35 11.55
N ASN A 32 0.06 0.21 12.24
CA ASN A 32 -1.12 -0.53 12.74
C ASN A 32 -2.41 -0.18 11.98
N THR A 33 -2.28 0.32 10.75
CA THR A 33 -3.45 0.77 9.99
C THR A 33 -4.25 -0.43 9.49
N ASN A 34 -5.54 -0.47 9.83
CA ASN A 34 -6.43 -1.53 9.40
C ASN A 34 -7.82 -0.94 9.07
N LYS A 35 -8.12 -0.83 7.78
CA LYS A 35 -9.41 -0.37 7.25
C LYS A 35 -10.12 -1.49 6.48
N LYS A 36 -10.28 -2.66 7.10
CA LYS A 36 -10.98 -3.84 6.53
C LYS A 36 -12.47 -3.65 6.21
N LYS A 37 -13.09 -2.51 6.55
CA LYS A 37 -14.53 -2.29 6.34
C LYS A 37 -14.91 -2.19 4.85
N THR A 38 -13.95 -2.06 3.95
CA THR A 38 -14.15 -1.97 2.52
C THR A 38 -13.56 -3.21 1.86
N ALA A 39 -14.36 -3.98 1.13
CA ALA A 39 -13.84 -5.06 0.29
C ALA A 39 -13.44 -4.47 -1.07
N ILE A 40 -12.16 -4.51 -1.39
CA ILE A 40 -11.63 -4.05 -2.69
C ILE A 40 -10.98 -5.24 -3.38
N VAL A 41 -11.32 -5.43 -4.65
CA VAL A 41 -10.69 -6.44 -5.52
C VAL A 41 -9.70 -5.73 -6.44
N TYR A 42 -8.51 -6.31 -6.59
CA TYR A 42 -7.48 -5.77 -7.48
C TYR A 42 -7.65 -6.36 -8.88
N PRO A 43 -7.87 -5.53 -9.93
CA PRO A 43 -7.93 -6.05 -11.30
C PRO A 43 -6.60 -6.62 -11.83
N HIS A 44 -5.48 -6.26 -11.20
CA HIS A 44 -4.11 -6.52 -11.67
C HIS A 44 -3.26 -7.34 -10.69
N SER A 45 -3.86 -7.87 -9.61
CA SER A 45 -3.13 -8.59 -8.56
C SER A 45 -3.98 -9.71 -7.96
N SER A 46 -3.35 -10.80 -7.57
CA SER A 46 -3.99 -11.90 -6.81
C SER A 46 -3.98 -11.67 -5.30
N GLU A 47 -3.50 -10.51 -4.84
CA GLU A 47 -3.50 -10.16 -3.42
C GLU A 47 -4.93 -10.01 -2.88
N ILE A 48 -5.10 -10.28 -1.58
CA ILE A 48 -6.37 -10.07 -0.89
C ILE A 48 -6.26 -8.75 -0.13
N PHE A 49 -7.22 -7.86 -0.33
CA PHE A 49 -7.25 -6.57 0.36
C PHE A 49 -7.30 -6.74 1.89
N LYS A 50 -6.34 -6.15 2.61
CA LYS A 50 -6.25 -6.23 4.08
C LYS A 50 -6.48 -4.89 4.78
N GLY A 51 -6.67 -3.80 4.03
CA GLY A 51 -6.84 -2.44 4.55
C GLY A 51 -5.60 -1.86 5.22
N ARG A 52 -4.39 -2.27 4.80
CA ARG A 52 -3.07 -1.88 5.32
C ARG A 52 -2.29 -1.06 4.28
N LEU A 53 -1.09 -0.58 4.63
CA LEU A 53 -0.32 0.30 3.74
C LEU A 53 0.02 -0.36 2.40
N PHE A 54 0.34 -1.65 2.40
CA PHE A 54 0.66 -2.37 1.15
C PHE A 54 -0.52 -2.38 0.15
N ASP A 55 -1.75 -2.41 0.63
CA ASP A 55 -2.93 -2.33 -0.23
C ASP A 55 -2.97 -1.00 -0.99
N ALA A 56 -2.53 0.10 -0.36
CA ALA A 56 -2.47 1.40 -1.02
C ALA A 56 -1.39 1.45 -2.10
N VAL A 57 -0.25 0.79 -1.88
CA VAL A 57 0.81 0.65 -2.89
C VAL A 57 0.24 -0.05 -4.13
N LEU A 58 -0.51 -1.13 -3.95
CA LEU A 58 -1.16 -1.85 -5.06
C LEU A 58 -2.20 -1.00 -5.78
N LEU A 59 -2.99 -0.22 -5.04
CA LEU A 59 -4.01 0.66 -5.64
C LEU A 59 -3.39 1.83 -6.39
N LEU A 60 -2.31 2.44 -5.87
CA LEU A 60 -1.60 3.51 -6.58
C LEU A 60 -1.08 3.04 -7.95
N LYS A 61 -0.70 1.76 -8.09
CA LYS A 61 -0.32 1.17 -9.38
C LYS A 61 -1.43 1.23 -10.44
N LEU A 62 -2.71 1.26 -10.03
CA LEU A 62 -3.84 1.40 -10.96
C LEU A 62 -3.94 2.82 -11.52
N PHE A 63 -3.60 3.84 -10.72
CA PHE A 63 -3.85 5.24 -11.04
C PHE A 63 -2.62 5.99 -11.56
N LEU A 64 -1.43 5.56 -11.16
CA LEU A 64 -0.19 6.21 -11.56
C LEU A 64 0.29 5.71 -12.92
N PHE A 65 0.82 6.61 -13.74
CA PHE A 65 1.54 6.19 -14.93
C PHE A 65 2.75 5.36 -14.54
N LYS A 66 3.15 4.42 -15.41
CA LYS A 66 4.29 3.53 -15.18
C LYS A 66 5.56 4.27 -14.74
N LYS A 67 5.84 5.43 -15.34
CA LYS A 67 7.00 6.27 -14.99
C LYS A 67 6.92 6.77 -13.53
N ASP A 68 5.76 7.25 -13.11
CA ASP A 68 5.53 7.86 -11.81
C ASP A 68 5.49 6.78 -10.73
N PHE A 69 4.86 5.63 -11.04
CA PHE A 69 4.86 4.48 -10.16
C PHE A 69 6.28 3.93 -9.93
N ASN A 70 7.14 3.93 -10.95
CA ASN A 70 8.53 3.51 -10.80
C ASN A 70 9.35 4.45 -9.90
N ILE A 71 9.07 5.77 -9.96
CA ILE A 71 9.68 6.75 -9.06
C ILE A 71 9.20 6.47 -7.62
N PHE A 72 7.89 6.39 -7.43
CA PHE A 72 7.28 6.05 -6.15
C PHE A 72 7.83 4.75 -5.54
N ARG A 73 7.97 3.68 -6.34
CA ARG A 73 8.54 2.40 -5.89
C ARG A 73 9.97 2.58 -5.35
N LYS A 74 10.81 3.36 -6.03
CA LYS A 74 12.19 3.62 -5.61
C LYS A 74 12.21 4.40 -4.29
N GLU A 75 11.38 5.42 -4.15
CA GLU A 75 11.27 6.22 -2.93
C GLU A 75 10.76 5.38 -1.75
N LEU A 76 9.72 4.57 -1.97
CA LEU A 76 9.20 3.64 -0.96
C LEU A 76 10.27 2.67 -0.48
N LYS A 77 11.07 2.12 -1.40
CA LYS A 77 12.20 1.24 -1.05
C LYS A 77 13.22 1.96 -0.18
N ILE A 78 13.59 3.20 -0.55
CA ILE A 78 14.54 4.01 0.24
C ILE A 78 14.03 4.20 1.67
N GLU A 79 12.75 4.52 1.86
CA GLU A 79 12.17 4.69 3.20
C GLU A 79 12.11 3.37 3.99
N ILE A 80 11.76 2.25 3.35
CA ILE A 80 11.79 0.92 3.99
C ILE A 80 13.23 0.54 4.40
N ASP A 81 14.22 0.81 3.54
CA ASP A 81 15.63 0.52 3.81
C ASP A 81 16.20 1.39 4.95
N LYS A 82 15.69 2.63 5.13
CA LYS A 82 16.01 3.46 6.30
C LYS A 82 15.50 2.82 7.59
N ILE A 83 14.24 2.36 7.60
CA ILE A 83 13.66 1.66 8.76
C ILE A 83 14.45 0.39 9.09
N ASN A 84 14.89 -0.37 8.08
CA ASN A 84 15.71 -1.57 8.27
C ASN A 84 17.09 -1.28 8.90
N LYS A 85 17.67 -0.10 8.64
CA LYS A 85 18.95 0.31 9.25
C LYS A 85 18.81 0.71 10.71
N GLU A 86 17.64 1.19 11.11
CA GLU A 86 17.38 1.68 12.47
C GLU A 86 16.88 0.58 13.42
N LEU A 87 16.26 -0.47 12.89
CA LEU A 87 15.65 -1.54 13.67
C LEU A 87 16.43 -2.84 13.54
N ASN A 88 16.46 -3.65 14.62
CA ASN A 88 16.93 -5.03 14.47
C ASN A 88 16.00 -5.82 13.53
N THR A 89 16.57 -6.82 12.86
CA THR A 89 15.88 -7.62 11.84
C THR A 89 14.56 -8.22 12.31
N GLY A 90 14.47 -8.64 13.58
CA GLY A 90 13.25 -9.21 14.14
C GLY A 90 12.11 -8.19 14.25
N ILE A 91 12.42 -6.97 14.71
CA ILE A 91 11.43 -5.88 14.80
C ILE A 91 11.07 -5.38 13.40
N PHE A 92 12.06 -5.18 12.52
CA PHE A 92 11.82 -4.76 11.14
C PHE A 92 10.84 -5.68 10.41
N ASN A 93 11.04 -7.01 10.52
CA ASN A 93 10.14 -7.98 9.91
C ASN A 93 8.71 -7.88 10.46
N LYS A 94 8.55 -7.69 11.78
CA LYS A 94 7.23 -7.47 12.39
C LYS A 94 6.58 -6.19 11.86
N VAL A 95 7.35 -5.11 11.69
CA VAL A 95 6.88 -3.85 11.11
C VAL A 95 6.34 -4.04 9.71
N LEU A 96 7.08 -4.70 8.82
CA LEU A 96 6.61 -4.96 7.46
C LEU A 96 5.35 -5.83 7.44
N ILE A 97 5.29 -6.88 8.27
CA ILE A 97 4.11 -7.75 8.37
C ILE A 97 2.88 -6.96 8.81
N GLU A 98 3.00 -6.12 9.85
CA GLU A 98 1.88 -5.30 10.33
C GLU A 98 1.44 -4.25 9.31
N MET A 99 2.38 -3.66 8.57
CA MET A 99 2.09 -2.77 7.44
C MET A 99 1.49 -3.48 6.21
N GLY A 100 1.46 -4.82 6.22
CA GLY A 100 0.86 -5.65 5.18
C GLY A 100 1.80 -6.07 4.06
N PHE A 101 3.10 -5.77 4.16
CA PHE A 101 4.08 -6.11 3.15
C PHE A 101 4.46 -7.61 3.26
N PRO A 102 4.27 -8.40 2.18
CA PRO A 102 4.81 -9.76 2.13
C PRO A 102 6.34 -9.73 2.00
N LYS A 103 7.00 -10.86 2.31
CA LYS A 103 8.47 -10.97 2.22
C LYS A 103 9.03 -10.56 0.86
N ASN A 104 8.33 -10.89 -0.22
CA ASN A 104 8.72 -10.56 -1.60
C ASN A 104 7.87 -9.42 -2.20
N TRP A 105 7.50 -8.42 -1.39
CA TRP A 105 6.62 -7.32 -1.82
C TRP A 105 7.09 -6.58 -3.08
N GLU A 106 8.39 -6.44 -3.30
CA GLU A 106 8.95 -5.75 -4.47
C GLU A 106 8.64 -6.46 -5.80
N GLU A 107 8.51 -7.78 -5.78
CA GLU A 107 8.15 -8.60 -6.96
C GLU A 107 6.65 -8.52 -7.27
N ARG A 108 5.85 -8.06 -6.30
CA ARG A 108 4.39 -7.99 -6.38
C ARG A 108 3.87 -6.62 -6.83
N ILE A 109 4.77 -5.64 -6.99
CA ILE A 109 4.44 -4.26 -7.36
C ILE A 109 5.12 -3.83 -8.65
#